data_AF-A0A061ICT0-F1
#
_entry.id   AF-A0A061ICT0-F1
#
_cell.length_a   1.000
_cell.length_b   1.000
_cell.length_c   1.000
_cell.angle_alpha   90.00
_cell.angle_beta   90.00
_cell.angle_gamma   90.00
#
_symmetry.space_group_name_H-M   'P 1'
#
loop_
_entity.id
_entity.type
_entity.pdbx_description
1 polymer ?
#
loop_
_entity_poly.entity_id
_entity_poly.type
_entity_poly.pdbx_seq_one_letter_code
_entity_poly.pdbx_strand_id
1 'polypeptide(L)' 'GLYGIKDDVFLSVPCVLGQNGISDVVKVTLTSEEEARLKKSADTLWGIQKELQF' A
#
# COMPACT_ATOMS: atom_id res chain seq x y z
N GLY A 1 9.74 0.55 0.51
CA GLY A 1 8.30 0.30 0.60
C GLY A 1 7.93 -0.36 1.92
N LEU A 2 6.63 -0.42 2.20
CA LEU A 2 6.07 -1.07 3.40
C LEU A 2 5.71 -2.52 3.08
N TYR A 3 5.77 -3.42 4.07
CA TYR A 3 5.31 -4.81 3.95
C TYR A 3 5.87 -5.58 2.73
N GLY A 4 7.13 -5.29 2.35
CA GLY A 4 7.79 -5.92 1.21
C GLY A 4 7.28 -5.49 -0.17
N ILE A 5 6.38 -4.50 -0.26
CA ILE A 5 5.86 -3.94 -1.52
C ILE A 5 6.88 -2.95 -2.07
N LYS A 6 7.28 -3.14 -3.32
CA LYS A 6 8.31 -2.33 -4.01
C LYS A 6 7.74 -1.50 -5.16
N ASP A 7 6.61 -1.92 -5.71
CA ASP A 7 5.92 -1.24 -6.81
C ASP A 7 5.22 0.03 -6.32
N ASP A 8 5.05 0.99 -7.23
CA ASP A 8 4.34 2.25 -6.96
C ASP A 8 2.83 2.03 -7.01
N VAL A 9 2.33 1.37 -5.96
CA VAL A 9 0.91 1.03 -5.78
C VAL A 9 0.30 1.76 -4.59
N PHE A 10 -0.95 2.17 -4.73
CA PHE A 10 -1.70 2.88 -3.70
C PHE A 10 -2.75 1.96 -3.05
N LEU A 11 -2.61 1.74 -1.75
CA LEU A 11 -3.49 0.89 -0.93
C LEU A 11 -3.88 1.62 0.36
N SER A 12 -5.02 1.25 0.93
CA SER A 12 -5.46 1.81 2.22
C SER A 12 -4.60 1.29 3.37
N VAL A 13 -4.00 2.21 4.12
CA VAL A 13 -3.28 1.97 5.37
C VAL A 13 -3.64 3.06 6.38
N PRO A 14 -3.47 2.83 7.70
CA PRO A 14 -3.70 3.87 8.68
C PRO A 14 -2.69 5.01 8.51
N CYS A 15 -3.20 6.22 8.28
CA CYS A 15 -2.41 7.42 8.03
C CYS A 15 -2.77 8.53 9.03
N VAL A 16 -1.80 9.36 9.37
CA VAL A 16 -2.02 10.61 10.10
C VAL A 16 -2.32 11.70 9.06
N LEU A 17 -3.40 12.45 9.30
CA LEU A 17 -3.83 13.54 8.43
C LEU A 17 -3.55 14.89 9.10
N GLY A 18 -2.97 15.81 8.33
CA GLY A 18 -2.78 17.20 8.70
C GLY A 18 -3.32 18.14 7.63
N GLN A 19 -3.10 19.44 7.80
CA GLN A 19 -3.58 20.48 6.86
C GLN A 19 -3.08 20.30 5.40
N ASN A 20 -1.96 19.59 5.20
CA ASN A 20 -1.35 19.34 3.90
C ASN A 20 -1.68 17.93 3.34
N GLY A 21 -2.64 17.21 3.93
CA GLY A 21 -2.97 15.82 3.55
C GLY A 21 -2.30 14.78 4.46
N ILE A 22 -1.77 13.71 3.87
CA ILE A 22 -1.12 12.63 4.63
C ILE A 22 0.23 13.13 5.14
N SER A 23 0.39 13.23 6.46
CA SER A 23 1.68 13.60 7.09
C SER A 23 2.54 12.37 7.35
N ASP A 24 1.93 11.30 7.84
CA ASP A 24 2.64 10.10 8.29
C ASP A 24 1.82 8.84 8.01
N VAL A 25 2.52 7.71 7.91
CA VAL A 25 1.91 6.38 7.77
C VAL A 25 2.25 5.54 9.00
N VAL A 26 1.24 4.94 9.62
CA VAL A 26 1.43 4.09 10.80
C VAL A 26 1.81 2.68 10.34
N LYS A 27 2.98 2.21 10.80
CA LYS A 27 3.42 0.84 10.55
C LYS A 27 2.73 -0.12 11.53
N VAL A 28 1.70 -0.80 11.04
CA VAL A 28 0.97 -1.83 11.79
C VAL A 28 1.80 -3.11 11.83
N THR A 29 1.83 -3.80 12.96
CA THR A 29 2.39 -5.15 13.01
C THR A 29 1.34 -6.11 12.50
N LEU A 30 1.58 -6.70 11.34
CA LEU A 30 0.69 -7.67 10.71
C LEU A 30 1.19 -9.09 11.00
N THR A 31 0.27 -10.04 11.05
CA THR A 31 0.60 -11.47 10.98
C THR A 31 1.10 -11.82 9.57
N SER A 32 1.81 -12.95 9.43
CA SER A 32 2.30 -13.39 8.12
C SER A 32 1.17 -13.64 7.12
N GLU A 33 -0.01 -14.05 7.58
CA GLU A 33 -1.19 -14.22 6.72
C GLU A 33 -1.73 -12.87 6.23
N GLU A 34 -1.88 -11.90 7.13
CA GLU A 34 -2.35 -10.54 6.76
C GLU A 34 -1.37 -9.85 5.82
N GLU A 35 -0.07 -9.97 6.05
CA GLU A 35 0.95 -9.43 5.16
C GLU A 35 0.89 -10.07 3.77
N ALA A 36 0.73 -11.40 3.70
CA ALA A 36 0.57 -12.11 2.42
C ALA A 36 -0.70 -11.66 1.68
N ARG A 37 -1.81 -11.44 2.39
CA ARG A 37 -3.06 -10.95 1.80
C ARG A 37 -2.93 -9.51 1.31
N LEU A 38 -2.28 -8.64 2.09
CA LEU A 38 -2.04 -7.24 1.71
C LEU A 38 -1.15 -7.17 0.46
N LYS A 39 -0.11 -8.00 0.40
CA LYS A 39 0.77 -8.11 -0.77
C LYS A 39 0.01 -8.60 -2.01
N LYS A 40 -0.87 -9.61 -1.87
CA LYS A 40 -1.72 -10.07 -2.97
C LYS A 40 -2.63 -8.95 -3.50
N SER A 41 -3.20 -8.13 -2.62
CA SER A 41 -3.98 -6.95 -3.03
C SER A 41 -3.11 -5.93 -3.77
N ALA A 42 -1.88 -5.70 -3.32
CA ALA A 42 -0.92 -4.84 -3.99
C ALA A 42 -0.59 -5.32 -5.41
N ASP A 43 -0.25 -6.60 -5.56
CA ASP A 43 0.08 -7.21 -6.86
C ASP A 43 -1.09 -7.09 -7.85
N THR A 44 -2.32 -7.25 -7.35
CA THR A 44 -3.55 -7.15 -8.16
C THR A 44 -3.76 -5.73 -8.69
N LEU A 45 -3.63 -4.72 -7.82
CA LEU A 45 -3.79 -3.33 -8.21
C LEU A 45 -2.67 -2.87 -9.15
N TRP A 46 -1.44 -3.26 -8.86
CA TRP A 46 -0.29 -2.96 -9.72
C TRP A 46 -0.44 -3.55 -11.11
N GLY A 47 -0.99 -4.78 -11.21
CA GLY A 47 -1.30 -5.42 -12.49
C GLY A 47 -2.17 -4.57 -13.40
N ILE A 48 -3.08 -3.77 -12.84
CA ILE A 48 -3.96 -2.86 -13.58
C ILE A 48 -3.28 -1.50 -13.79
N GLN A 49 -2.68 -0.94 -12.73
CA GLN A 49 -2.07 0.40 -12.78
C GLN A 49 -0.93 0.51 -13.80
N LYS A 50 -0.12 -0.54 -13.95
CA LYS A 50 1.00 -0.56 -14.91
C LYS A 50 0.55 -0.52 -16.38
N GLU A 51 -0.70 -0.87 -16.66
CA GLU A 51 -1.26 -0.91 -18.02
C GLU A 51 -1.92 0.42 -18.42
N LEU A 52 -2.06 1.36 -17.48
CA LEU A 52 -2.60 2.69 -17.75
C LEU A 52 -1.61 3.47 -18.64
N GLN A 53 -2.10 3.95 -19.77
CA GLN A 53 -1.40 4.90 -20.63
C GLN A 53 -1.85 6.32 -20.30
N PHE A 54 -0.88 7.20 -20.06
CA PHE A 54 -1.07 8.62 -19.73
C PHE A 54 -0.50 9.51 -20.83
#